data_AF-A0A1G1EYC6-F1
#
_entry.id   AF-A0A1G1EYC6-F1
#
_cell.length_a   1.000
_cell.length_b   1.000
_cell.length_c   1.000
_cell.angle_alpha   90.00
_cell.angle_beta   90.00
_cell.angle_gamma   90.00
#
_symmetry.space_group_name_H-M   'P 1'
#
loop_
_entity.id
_entity.type
_entity.pdbx_description
1 polymer ?
#
loop_
_entity_poly.entity_id
_entity_poly.type
_entity_poly.pdbx_seq_one_letter_code
_entity_poly.pdbx_strand_id
1 'polypeptide(L)'
;MAKGLKEFRESSGMEICDVSRATCICSRYIKAIEEGVFSEIPADVYARGYIREYAKYLDVPFPEAVKPYETYLKNRRSKDTGNPEYIEKRRNFLQILNSVFLGTY
;
A
#
# COMPACT_ATOMS: atom_id res chain seq x y z
N MET A 1 4.72 -4.58 11.18
CA MET A 1 3.68 -5.24 11.97
C MET A 1 2.56 -4.23 12.21
N ALA A 2 1.39 -4.37 11.59
CA ALA A 2 0.23 -3.50 11.80
C ALA A 2 -0.55 -3.88 13.09
N LYS A 3 0.21 -4.26 14.12
CA LYS A 3 -0.29 -4.87 15.36
C LYS A 3 -1.35 -4.01 16.06
N GLY A 4 -1.19 -2.69 15.97
CA GLY A 4 -2.10 -1.72 16.58
C GLY A 4 -3.56 -1.86 16.13
N LEU A 5 -3.85 -1.86 14.82
CA LEU A 5 -5.25 -1.87 14.35
C LEU A 5 -5.99 -3.16 14.73
N LYS A 6 -5.30 -4.30 14.65
CA LYS A 6 -5.86 -5.58 15.07
C LYS A 6 -6.14 -5.62 16.57
N GLU A 7 -5.16 -5.22 17.39
CA GLU A 7 -5.28 -5.20 18.85
C GLU A 7 -6.40 -4.25 19.30
N PHE A 8 -6.55 -3.08 18.65
CA PHE A 8 -7.65 -2.14 18.90
C PHE A 8 -9.02 -2.71 18.54
N ARG A 9 -9.15 -3.39 17.40
CA ARG A 9 -10.40 -4.05 17.01
C ARG A 9 -10.78 -5.14 18.01
N GLU A 10 -9.83 -5.99 18.38
CA GLU A 10 -10.04 -7.11 19.29
C GLU A 10 -10.36 -6.64 20.72
N SER A 11 -9.69 -5.60 21.22
CA SER A 11 -9.99 -5.02 22.53
C SER A 11 -11.35 -4.32 22.58
N SER A 12 -11.84 -3.85 21.44
CA SER A 12 -13.17 -3.26 21.28
C SER A 12 -14.27 -4.32 21.05
N GLY A 13 -13.93 -5.61 21.04
CA GLY A 13 -14.88 -6.71 20.85
C GLY A 13 -15.51 -6.77 19.46
N MET A 14 -14.90 -6.15 18.45
CA MET A 14 -15.45 -6.06 17.09
C MET A 14 -14.99 -7.23 16.22
N GLU A 15 -15.90 -7.84 15.47
CA GLU A 15 -15.53 -8.82 14.46
C GLU A 15 -15.14 -8.17 13.14
N ILE A 16 -14.26 -8.81 12.37
CA ILE A 16 -13.90 -8.37 11.01
C ILE A 16 -15.16 -8.25 10.13
N CYS A 17 -16.13 -9.14 10.32
CA CYS A 17 -17.40 -9.10 9.59
C CYS A 17 -18.20 -7.82 9.89
N ASP A 18 -18.17 -7.32 11.13
CA ASP A 18 -18.87 -6.09 11.51
C ASP A 18 -18.22 -4.87 10.85
N VAL A 19 -16.90 -4.79 10.96
CA VAL A 19 -16.10 -3.74 10.31
C VAL A 19 -16.33 -3.76 8.80
N SER A 20 -16.34 -4.94 8.18
CA SER A 20 -16.54 -5.10 6.74
C SER A 20 -17.91 -4.57 6.31
N ARG A 21 -18.98 -4.90 7.05
CA ARG A 21 -20.32 -4.39 6.77
C ARG A 21 -20.42 -2.88 6.95
N ALA A 22 -19.80 -2.34 7.99
CA ALA A 22 -19.87 -0.90 8.29
C ALA A 22 -19.06 -0.04 7.31
N THR A 23 -17.92 -0.54 6.84
CA THR A 23 -17.00 0.22 5.99
C THR A 23 -17.13 -0.10 4.49
N CYS A 24 -17.90 -1.13 4.15
CA CYS A 24 -17.98 -1.72 2.81
C CYS A 24 -16.61 -2.21 2.27
N ILE A 25 -15.62 -2.39 3.13
CA ILE A 25 -14.32 -2.96 2.78
C ILE A 25 -14.43 -4.47 2.91
N CYS A 26 -14.05 -5.22 1.88
CA CYS A 26 -14.04 -6.69 1.96
C CYS A 26 -13.19 -7.19 3.12
N SER A 27 -13.70 -8.18 3.88
CA SER A 27 -12.99 -8.79 5.03
C SER A 27 -11.56 -9.23 4.72
N ARG A 28 -11.31 -9.73 3.50
CA ARG A 28 -9.96 -10.09 3.03
C ARG A 28 -8.99 -8.90 3.10
N TYR A 29 -9.44 -7.69 2.76
CA TYR A 29 -8.60 -6.51 2.78
C TYR A 29 -8.41 -5.95 4.18
N ILE A 30 -9.42 -6.04 5.06
CA ILE A 30 -9.25 -5.71 6.48
C ILE A 30 -8.19 -6.62 7.10
N LYS A 31 -8.27 -7.93 6.83
CA LYS A 31 -7.27 -8.90 7.27
C LYS A 31 -5.88 -8.61 6.69
N ALA A 32 -5.79 -8.30 5.39
CA ALA A 32 -4.53 -7.91 4.76
C ALA A 32 -3.91 -6.64 5.40
N ILE A 33 -4.73 -5.66 5.78
CA ILE A 33 -4.28 -4.46 6.50
C ILE A 33 -3.74 -4.83 7.89
N GLU A 34 -4.45 -5.67 8.65
CA GLU A 34 -4.03 -6.15 9.97
C GLU A 34 -2.73 -6.98 9.94
N GLU A 35 -2.56 -7.80 8.91
CA GLU A 35 -1.37 -8.65 8.73
C GLU A 35 -0.21 -7.89 8.05
N GLY A 36 -0.48 -6.70 7.49
CA GLY A 36 0.51 -5.91 6.75
C GLY A 36 0.84 -6.48 5.35
N VAL A 37 -0.02 -7.34 4.81
CA VAL A 37 0.13 -7.98 3.50
C VAL A 37 -0.50 -7.08 2.43
N PHE A 38 0.04 -5.88 2.27
CA PHE A 38 -0.53 -4.86 1.38
C PHE A 38 -0.46 -5.21 -0.12
N SER A 39 0.35 -6.21 -0.49
CA SER A 39 0.41 -6.75 -1.86
C SER A 39 -0.89 -7.42 -2.32
N GLU A 40 -1.76 -7.80 -1.39
CA GLU A 40 -3.07 -8.38 -1.68
C GLU A 40 -4.11 -7.33 -2.10
N ILE A 41 -3.81 -6.04 -1.87
CA ILE A 41 -4.72 -4.95 -2.21
C ILE A 41 -4.46 -4.53 -3.67
N PRO A 42 -5.50 -4.45 -4.53
CA PRO A 42 -5.32 -4.34 -5.99
C PRO A 42 -4.55 -3.11 -6.47
N ALA A 43 -4.67 -1.98 -5.78
CA ALA A 43 -3.95 -0.76 -6.13
C ALA A 43 -3.69 0.12 -4.90
N ASP A 44 -2.59 0.88 -4.97
CA ASP A 44 -2.12 1.72 -3.87
C ASP A 44 -3.12 2.81 -3.47
N VAL A 45 -3.90 3.29 -4.45
CA VAL A 45 -4.95 4.29 -4.27
C VAL A 45 -6.07 3.76 -3.36
N TYR A 46 -6.38 2.47 -3.46
CA TYR A 46 -7.39 1.82 -2.61
C TYR A 46 -6.84 1.54 -1.21
N ALA A 47 -5.59 1.10 -1.10
CA ALA A 47 -4.99 0.76 0.19
C ALA A 47 -5.05 1.93 1.19
N ARG A 48 -4.73 3.16 0.76
CA ARG A 48 -4.85 4.34 1.65
C ARG A 48 -6.29 4.64 2.03
N GLY A 49 -7.23 4.51 1.10
CA GLY A 49 -8.65 4.73 1.35
C GLY A 49 -9.18 3.74 2.38
N TYR A 50 -8.88 2.45 2.20
CA TYR A 50 -9.30 1.40 3.13
C TYR A 50 -8.69 1.58 4.52
N ILE A 51 -7.41 1.92 4.62
CA ILE A 51 -6.77 2.20 5.91
C ILE A 51 -7.42 3.41 6.59
N ARG A 52 -7.79 4.45 5.84
CA ARG A 52 -8.46 5.63 6.38
C ARG A 52 -9.84 5.30 6.93
N GLU A 53 -10.68 4.64 6.15
CA GLU A 53 -12.04 4.28 6.60
C GLU A 53 -11.99 3.28 7.76
N TYR A 54 -11.06 2.34 7.75
CA TYR A 54 -10.89 1.40 8.85
C TYR A 54 -10.42 2.11 10.13
N ALA A 55 -9.42 2.99 10.04
CA ALA A 55 -8.95 3.78 11.17
C ALA A 55 -10.05 4.68 11.74
N LYS A 56 -10.85 5.31 10.87
CA LYS A 56 -12.01 6.11 11.27
C LYS A 56 -13.06 5.27 12.00
N TYR A 57 -13.32 4.05 11.54
CA TYR A 57 -14.26 3.14 12.21
C TYR A 57 -13.78 2.71 13.60
N LEU A 58 -12.47 2.53 13.79
CA LEU A 58 -11.86 2.17 15.07
C LEU A 58 -11.53 3.38 15.97
N ASP A 59 -11.87 4.61 15.56
CA ASP A 59 -11.48 5.85 16.23
C ASP A 59 -9.95 5.99 16.46
N VAL A 60 -9.16 5.49 15.50
CA VAL A 60 -7.69 5.56 15.51
C VAL A 60 -7.21 6.69 14.60
N PRO A 61 -6.22 7.51 15.02
CA PRO A 61 -5.65 8.54 14.17
C PRO A 61 -5.08 7.98 12.86
N PHE A 62 -5.56 8.49 11.72
CA PHE A 62 -5.06 8.10 10.39
C PHE A 62 -3.53 8.18 10.23
N PRO A 63 -2.83 9.23 10.73
CA PRO A 63 -1.37 9.30 10.63
C PRO A 63 -0.65 8.12 11.30
N GLU A 64 -1.26 7.45 12.27
CA GLU A 64 -0.68 6.28 12.93
C GLU A 64 -1.04 5.00 12.17
N ALA A 65 -2.30 4.88 11.76
CA ALA A 65 -2.81 3.73 11.02
C ALA A 65 -2.09 3.51 9.68
N VAL A 66 -1.64 4.58 9.00
CA VAL A 66 -1.01 4.50 7.67
C VAL A 66 0.49 4.18 7.70
N LYS A 67 1.18 4.37 8.83
CA LYS A 67 2.65 4.15 8.94
C LYS A 67 3.14 2.79 8.43
N PRO A 68 2.47 1.65 8.74
CA PRO A 68 2.90 0.35 8.24
C PRO A 68 2.87 0.29 6.70
N TYR A 69 1.84 0.90 6.10
CA TYR A 69 1.69 0.94 4.64
C TYR A 69 2.71 1.87 3.98
N GLU A 70 3.02 3.02 4.58
CA GLU A 70 4.08 3.89 4.07
C GLU A 70 5.46 3.22 4.10
N THR A 71 5.72 2.45 5.15
CA THR A 71 6.94 1.64 5.28
C THR A 71 7.00 0.58 4.19
N TYR A 72 5.88 -0.11 3.93
CA TYR A 72 5.75 -1.04 2.82
C TYR A 72 6.06 -0.37 1.47
N LEU A 73 5.50 0.81 1.19
CA LEU A 73 5.75 1.53 -0.05
C LEU A 73 7.22 1.98 -0.21
N LYS A 74 7.88 2.39 0.88
CA LYS A 74 9.32 2.69 0.86
C LYS A 74 10.15 1.47 0.47
N ASN A 75 9.81 0.31 1.04
CA ASN A 75 10.49 -0.96 0.74
C ASN A 75 10.18 -1.52 -0.65
N ARG A 76 8.97 -1.28 -1.17
CA ARG A 76 8.61 -1.68 -2.55
C ARG A 76 9.40 -0.86 -3.57
N ARG A 77 9.43 0.46 -3.40
CA ARG A 77 10.18 1.36 -4.29
C ARG A 77 11.67 1.07 -4.30
N SER A 78 12.30 0.78 -3.17
CA SER A 78 13.73 0.47 -3.13
C SER A 78 14.06 -0.82 -3.90
N LYS A 79 13.17 -1.83 -3.88
CA LYS A 79 13.31 -3.04 -4.72
C LYS A 79 13.15 -2.73 -6.22
N ASP A 80 12.20 -1.88 -6.58
CA ASP A 80 11.94 -1.54 -7.99
C ASP A 80 13.10 -0.71 -8.59
N THR A 81 13.70 0.18 -7.80
CA THR A 81 14.80 1.05 -8.27
C THR A 81 16.13 0.29 -8.44
N GLY A 82 16.30 -0.82 -7.69
CA GLY A 82 17.45 -1.73 -7.79
C GLY A 82 17.24 -2.94 -8.70
N ASN A 83 16.07 -3.07 -9.35
CA ASN A 83 15.77 -4.20 -10.24
C ASN A 83 16.60 -4.08 -11.53
N PRO A 84 17.48 -5.06 -11.85
CA PRO A 84 18.30 -5.05 -13.06
C PRO A 84 17.48 -4.89 -14.35
N GLU A 85 16.31 -5.54 -14.43
CA GLU A 85 15.42 -5.47 -15.58
C GLU A 85 14.85 -4.05 -15.79
N TYR A 86 14.49 -3.37 -14.69
CA TYR A 86 13.99 -1.99 -14.75
C TYR A 86 15.09 -0.99 -15.10
N ILE A 87 16.29 -1.18 -14.53
CA ILE A 87 17.48 -0.38 -14.85
C ILE A 87 17.81 -0.52 -16.34
N GLU A 88 17.78 -1.74 -16.87
CA GLU A 88 18.04 -2.03 -18.28
C GLU A 88 16.94 -1.44 -19.19
N LYS A 89 15.67 -1.60 -18.84
CA LYS A 89 14.54 -1.01 -19.59
C LYS A 89 14.62 0.52 -19.63
N ARG A 90 14.96 1.16 -18.51
CA ARG A 90 15.19 2.62 -18.43
C ARG A 90 16.42 3.04 -19.24
N ARG A 91 17.51 2.26 -19.21
CA ARG A 91 18.72 2.51 -20.01
C ARG A 91 18.42 2.44 -21.50
N ASN A 92 17.69 1.41 -21.94
CA ASN A 92 17.27 1.23 -23.33
C ASN A 92 16.34 2.37 -23.77
N PHE A 93 15.40 2.78 -22.92
CA PHE A 93 14.53 3.92 -23.20
C PHE A 93 15.29 5.24 -23.34
N LEU A 94 16.26 5.51 -22.46
CA LEU A 94 17.09 6.71 -22.54
C LEU A 94 18.03 6.68 -23.76
N GLN A 95 18.53 5.52 -24.16
CA GLN A 95 19.30 5.38 -25.41
C GLN A 95 18.45 5.69 -26.64
N ILE A 96 17.20 5.22 -26.66
CA ILE A 96 16.24 5.54 -27.72
C ILE A 96 15.91 7.04 -27.72
N LEU A 97 15.66 7.64 -26.57
CA LEU A 97 15.42 9.09 -26.50
C LEU A 97 16.63 9.90 -26.99
N ASN A 98 17.84 9.51 -26.61
CA ASN A 98 19.05 10.17 -27.09
C ASN A 98 19.24 9.99 -28.60
N SER A 99 18.96 8.81 -29.16
CA SER A 99 19.08 8.58 -30.61
C SER A 99 18.00 9.31 -31.42
N VAL A 100 16.83 9.54 -30.84
CA VAL A 100 15.72 10.26 -31.48
C VAL A 100 15.89 11.79 -31.38
N PHE A 101 16.48 12.30 -30.28
CA PHE A 101 16.61 13.74 -30.04
C PHE A 101 17.99 14.35 -30.38
N LEU A 102 19.07 13.56 -30.49
CA LEU A 102 20.41 14.07 -30.85
C LEU A 102 20.75 13.91 -32.36
N GLY A 103 19.76 13.66 -33.21
CA GLY A 103 19.93 13.47 -34.65
C GLY A 103 19.83 14.74 -35.52
N THR A 104 19.76 15.94 -34.93
CA THR A 104 19.67 17.20 -35.68
C THR A 104 20.76 18.19 -35.27
N TYR A 105 22.00 17.95 -35.68
CA TYR A 105 23.00 18.99 -36.00
C TYR A 105 23.99 18.41 -37.01
#